data_AF-A0A916EF13-F1
#
_entry.id   AF-A0A916EF13-F1
#
_cell.length_a   1.000
_cell.length_b   1.000
_cell.length_c   1.000
_cell.angle_alpha   90.00
_cell.angle_beta   90.00
_cell.angle_gamma   90.00
#
_symmetry.space_group_name_H-M   'P 1'
#
loop_
_entity.id
_entity.type
_entity.pdbx_description
1 polymer ?
#
loop_
_entity_poly.entity_id
_entity_poly.type
_entity_poly.pdbx_seq_one_letter_code
_entity_poly.pdbx_strand_id
1 'polypeptide(L)'
;MKNTPKCYIDLMKKCWDLDPFNRPTIITLENIISEWIKCINRYYAANSDGNYLYEVPDINNQLKIDMLEFIEANEALVQEQEQENASIIKSHPQACYTSRKLTEIYFQEESQDFDSMIID
;
A
#
# COMPACT_ATOMS: atom_id res chain seq x y z
N MET A 1 -6.09 -12.03 9.77
CA MET A 1 -5.35 -11.02 9.00
C MET A 1 -5.83 -9.67 9.49
N LYS A 2 -5.08 -9.06 10.42
CA LYS A 2 -5.37 -7.74 10.97
C LYS A 2 -4.92 -6.74 9.89
N ASN A 3 -5.76 -5.80 9.49
CA ASN A 3 -5.46 -4.79 8.45
C ASN A 3 -5.44 -5.29 7.00
N THR A 4 -6.15 -6.39 6.69
CA THR A 4 -6.43 -6.77 5.29
C THR A 4 -7.89 -6.46 4.98
N PRO A 5 -8.19 -5.72 3.89
CA PRO A 5 -9.56 -5.44 3.46
C PRO A 5 -10.38 -6.72 3.30
N LYS A 6 -11.63 -6.69 3.74
CA LYS A 6 -12.52 -7.84 3.73
C LYS A 6 -12.89 -8.24 2.30
N CYS A 7 -13.13 -7.27 1.43
CA CYS A 7 -13.35 -7.45 -0.01
C CYS A 7 -12.21 -8.24 -0.67
N TYR A 8 -10.95 -7.94 -0.31
CA TYR A 8 -9.79 -8.69 -0.77
C TYR A 8 -9.77 -10.12 -0.22
N ILE A 9 -10.00 -10.29 1.09
CA ILE A 9 -10.08 -11.63 1.70
C ILE A 9 -11.16 -12.49 1.02
N ASP A 10 -12.33 -11.92 0.76
CA ASP A 10 -13.44 -12.63 0.15
C ASP A 10 -13.17 -12.95 -1.32
N LEU A 11 -12.46 -12.07 -2.04
CA LEU A 11 -11.95 -12.38 -3.38
C LEU A 11 -10.94 -13.54 -3.35
N MET A 12 -9.99 -13.50 -2.41
CA MET A 12 -8.98 -14.56 -2.26
C MET A 12 -9.59 -15.92 -1.91
N LYS A 13 -10.64 -15.94 -1.07
CA LYS A 13 -11.40 -17.18 -0.80
C LYS A 13 -12.01 -17.76 -2.07
N LYS A 14 -12.57 -16.93 -2.96
CA LYS A 14 -13.10 -17.38 -4.26
C LYS A 14 -11.99 -17.92 -5.16
N CYS A 15 -10.82 -17.29 -5.18
CA CYS A 15 -9.65 -17.78 -5.94
C CYS A 15 -9.17 -19.16 -5.48
N TRP A 16 -9.38 -19.50 -4.22
CA TRP A 16 -8.99 -20.78 -3.61
C TRP A 16 -10.17 -21.72 -3.36
N ASP A 17 -11.30 -21.52 -4.04
CA ASP A 17 -12.43 -22.43 -3.92
C ASP A 17 -12.04 -23.86 -4.34
N LEU A 18 -12.52 -24.86 -3.59
CA LEU A 18 -12.23 -26.27 -3.87
C LEU A 18 -12.81 -26.69 -5.23
N ASP A 19 -13.96 -26.13 -5.59
CA ASP A 19 -14.57 -26.32 -6.89
C ASP A 19 -13.95 -25.31 -7.90
N PRO A 20 -13.25 -25.79 -8.95
CA PRO A 20 -12.68 -24.92 -9.96
C PRO A 20 -13.71 -24.02 -10.66
N PHE A 21 -14.98 -24.41 -10.73
CA PHE A 21 -16.03 -23.61 -11.39
C PHE A 21 -16.44 -22.37 -10.58
N ASN A 22 -16.19 -22.35 -9.28
CA ASN A 22 -16.43 -21.19 -8.43
C ASN A 22 -15.29 -20.17 -8.46
N ARG A 23 -14.14 -20.55 -9.02
CA ARG A 23 -12.98 -19.66 -9.11
C ARG A 23 -13.22 -18.59 -10.17
N PRO A 24 -12.90 -17.32 -9.87
CA PRO A 24 -13.00 -16.26 -10.87
C PRO A 24 -12.01 -16.51 -12.00
N THR A 25 -12.40 -16.15 -13.22
CA THR A 25 -11.49 -16.13 -14.36
C THR A 25 -10.46 -15.01 -14.21
N ILE A 26 -9.36 -15.08 -14.96
CA ILE A 26 -8.36 -14.02 -14.96
C ILE A 26 -8.94 -12.67 -15.41
N ILE A 27 -9.87 -12.68 -16.38
CA ILE A 27 -10.55 -11.47 -16.87
C ILE A 27 -11.43 -10.88 -15.77
N THR A 28 -12.14 -11.72 -15.02
CA THR A 28 -12.95 -11.26 -13.88
C THR A 28 -12.08 -10.62 -12.80
N LEU A 29 -10.92 -11.23 -12.48
CA LEU A 29 -9.98 -10.68 -11.51
C LEU A 29 -9.39 -9.36 -11.97
N GLU A 30 -8.94 -9.27 -13.22
CA GLU A 30 -8.40 -8.05 -13.82
C GLU A 30 -9.40 -6.89 -13.72
N ASN A 31 -10.66 -7.15 -14.07
CA ASN A 31 -11.72 -6.14 -14.00
C ASN A 31 -11.96 -5.65 -12.56
N ILE A 32 -12.04 -6.56 -11.59
CA ILE A 32 -12.27 -6.21 -10.17
C ILE A 32 -11.10 -5.36 -9.65
N ILE A 33 -9.87 -5.81 -9.86
CA ILE A 33 -8.67 -5.13 -9.37
C ILE A 33 -8.51 -3.77 -10.05
N SER A 34 -8.77 -3.68 -11.37
CA SER A 34 -8.69 -2.43 -12.11
C SER A 34 -9.69 -1.39 -11.60
N GLU A 35 -10.93 -1.79 -11.33
CA GLU A 35 -11.92 -0.87 -10.77
C GLU A 35 -11.57 -0.44 -9.34
N TRP A 36 -11.06 -1.35 -8.48
CA TRP A 36 -10.54 -0.95 -7.17
C TRP A 36 -9.43 0.09 -7.28
N ILE A 37 -8.39 -0.15 -8.10
CA ILE A 37 -7.27 0.77 -8.32
C ILE A 37 -7.78 2.14 -8.78
N LYS A 38 -8.68 2.15 -9.76
CA LYS A 38 -9.28 3.37 -10.31
C LYS A 38 -10.04 4.16 -9.24
N CYS A 39 -10.84 3.49 -8.41
CA CYS A 39 -11.59 4.14 -7.33
C CYS A 39 -10.65 4.73 -6.27
N ILE A 40 -9.66 3.95 -5.83
CA ILE A 40 -8.66 4.37 -4.84
C ILE A 40 -7.84 5.56 -5.36
N ASN A 41 -7.38 5.51 -6.61
CA ASN A 41 -6.62 6.61 -7.22
C ASN A 41 -7.46 7.89 -7.30
N ARG A 42 -8.73 7.79 -7.68
CA ARG A 42 -9.65 8.94 -7.70
C ARG A 42 -9.84 9.51 -6.30
N TYR A 43 -9.99 8.66 -5.29
CA TYR A 43 -10.09 9.09 -3.91
C TYR A 43 -8.84 9.89 -3.48
N TYR A 44 -7.64 9.34 -3.65
CA TYR A 44 -6.43 10.06 -3.24
C TYR A 44 -6.17 11.33 -4.06
N ALA A 45 -6.45 11.32 -5.36
CA ALA A 45 -6.33 12.52 -6.19
C ALA A 45 -7.25 13.65 -5.70
N ALA A 46 -8.51 13.31 -5.37
CA ALA A 46 -9.50 14.27 -4.90
C ALA A 46 -9.24 14.77 -3.47
N ASN A 47 -8.60 13.96 -2.62
CA ASN A 47 -8.32 14.31 -1.21
C ASN A 47 -6.85 14.73 -0.98
N SER A 48 -6.09 14.98 -2.05
CA SER A 48 -4.67 15.32 -1.99
C SER A 48 -4.37 16.67 -1.32
N ASP A 49 -5.36 17.57 -1.24
CA ASP A 49 -5.27 18.88 -0.60
C ASP A 49 -5.76 18.89 0.87
N GLY A 50 -6.17 17.73 1.40
CA GLY A 50 -6.70 17.59 2.76
C GLY A 50 -8.12 18.11 2.96
N ASN A 51 -8.82 18.51 1.88
CA ASN A 51 -10.20 18.97 1.95
C ASN A 51 -11.14 17.82 1.53
N TYR A 52 -11.58 17.04 2.52
CA TYR A 52 -12.38 15.81 2.34
C TYR A 52 -13.81 16.07 1.83
N LEU A 53 -13.95 16.46 0.58
CA LEU A 53 -15.23 16.81 -0.02
C LEU A 53 -15.33 16.30 -1.46
N TYR A 54 -15.27 14.97 -1.64
CA TYR A 54 -15.70 14.39 -2.90
C TYR A 54 -16.32 13.00 -2.78
N GLU A 55 -17.57 12.89 -3.25
CA GLU A 55 -18.16 11.63 -3.67
C GLU A 55 -17.73 11.37 -5.11
N VAL A 56 -17.00 10.27 -5.36
CA VAL A 56 -16.64 9.92 -6.73
C VAL A 56 -17.94 9.57 -7.50
N PRO A 57 -18.31 10.34 -8.54
CA PRO A 57 -19.52 10.07 -9.32
C PRO A 57 -19.35 8.73 -10.06
N ASP A 58 -20.48 8.04 -10.26
CA ASP A 58 -20.56 6.83 -11.10
C ASP A 58 -19.79 5.61 -10.56
N ILE A 59 -19.60 5.53 -9.24
CA ILE A 59 -19.15 4.31 -8.56
C ILE A 59 -20.36 3.53 -8.04
N ASN A 60 -20.44 2.24 -8.36
CA ASN A 60 -21.41 1.34 -7.72
C ASN A 60 -21.17 1.27 -6.20
N ASN A 61 -22.23 1.30 -5.39
CA ASN A 61 -22.17 1.23 -3.92
C ASN A 61 -21.19 0.17 -3.38
N GLN A 62 -21.11 -1.01 -4.02
CA GLN A 62 -20.15 -2.04 -3.62
C GLN A 62 -18.69 -1.59 -3.77
N LEU A 63 -18.33 -0.98 -4.91
CA LEU A 63 -16.98 -0.48 -5.14
C LEU A 63 -16.62 0.66 -4.17
N LYS A 64 -17.61 1.48 -3.75
CA LYS A 64 -17.41 2.51 -2.73
C LYS A 64 -17.07 1.87 -1.38
N ILE A 65 -17.78 0.81 -0.99
CA ILE A 65 -17.51 0.06 0.23
C ILE A 65 -16.12 -0.60 0.16
N ASP A 66 -15.83 -1.33 -0.92
CA ASP A 66 -14.54 -2.00 -1.11
C ASP A 66 -13.38 -1.00 -1.00
N MET A 67 -13.48 0.14 -1.70
CA MET A 67 -12.50 1.22 -1.66
C MET A 67 -12.26 1.74 -0.23
N LEU A 68 -13.34 1.97 0.54
CA LEU A 68 -13.22 2.44 1.93
C LEU A 68 -12.49 1.44 2.81
N GLU A 69 -12.71 0.13 2.63
CA GLU A 69 -11.97 -0.89 3.39
C GLU A 69 -10.45 -0.83 3.10
N PHE A 70 -10.03 -0.52 1.87
CA PHE A 70 -8.62 -0.32 1.53
C PHE A 70 -8.05 0.94 2.19
N ILE A 71 -8.80 2.04 2.18
CA ILE A 71 -8.37 3.32 2.78
C ILE A 71 -8.21 3.16 4.29
N GLU A 72 -9.21 2.60 4.97
CA GLU A 72 -9.18 2.33 6.41
C GLU A 72 -8.01 1.41 6.79
N ALA A 73 -7.77 0.35 6.00
CA ALA A 73 -6.63 -0.54 6.21
C ALA A 73 -5.29 0.20 6.07
N ASN A 74 -5.16 1.07 5.06
CA ASN A 74 -3.96 1.88 4.86
C ASN A 74 -3.73 2.89 6.01
N GLU A 75 -4.79 3.58 6.45
CA GLU A 75 -4.71 4.52 7.58
C GLU A 75 -4.29 3.82 8.88
N ALA A 76 -4.85 2.63 9.17
CA ALA A 76 -4.48 1.84 10.33
C ALA A 76 -2.99 1.41 10.28
N LEU A 77 -2.48 1.06 9.10
CA LEU A 77 -1.06 0.72 8.91
C LEU A 77 -0.14 1.92 9.16
N VAL A 78 -0.51 3.11 8.68
CA VAL A 78 0.25 4.35 8.94
C VAL A 78 0.29 4.66 10.43
N GLN A 79 -0.83 4.53 11.15
CA GLN A 79 -0.88 4.75 12.59
C GLN A 79 -0.01 3.77 13.39
N GLU A 80 -0.03 2.48 13.02
CA GLU A 80 0.82 1.46 13.66
C GLU A 80 2.32 1.80 13.46
N GLN A 81 2.72 2.22 12.26
CA GLN A 81 4.10 2.63 11.97
C GLN A 81 4.53 3.87 12.78
N GLU A 82 3.67 4.88 12.89
CA GLU A 82 3.96 6.08 13.69
C GLU A 82 4.12 5.76 15.18
N GLN A 83 3.33 4.83 15.72
CA GLN A 83 3.42 4.42 17.11
C GLN A 83 4.72 3.64 17.42
N GLU A 84 5.17 2.80 16.49
CA GLU A 84 6.47 2.11 16.60
C GLU A 84 7.63 3.13 16.56
N ASN A 85 7.59 4.07 15.61
CA ASN A 85 8.59 5.12 15.49
C ASN A 85 8.63 6.03 16.74
N ALA A 86 7.47 6.41 17.29
CA ALA A 86 7.39 7.18 18.52
C ALA A 86 7.93 6.42 19.75
N SER A 87 7.76 5.08 19.77
CA SER A 87 8.29 4.22 20.83
C SER A 87 9.81 4.10 20.75
N ILE A 88 10.40 4.10 19.55
CA ILE A 88 11.84 4.15 19.32
C ILE A 88 12.43 5.51 19.77
N ILE A 89 11.70 6.61 19.59
CA ILE A 89 12.15 7.97 19.96
C ILE A 89 12.12 8.22 21.48
N LYS A 90 11.39 7.41 22.27
CA LYS A 90 11.44 7.46 23.75
C LYS A 90 12.76 6.86 24.28
N SER A 91 13.88 7.46 23.90
CA SER A 91 15.19 7.16 24.47
C SER A 91 15.21 7.53 25.95
N HIS A 92 15.81 6.68 26.78
CA HIS A 92 16.09 6.97 28.18
C HIS A 92 16.88 8.30 28.29
N PRO A 93 16.72 9.13 29.33
CA PRO A 93 17.39 10.44 29.46
C PRO A 93 18.93 10.42 29.35
N GLN A 94 19.54 9.23 29.40
CA GLN A 94 20.99 9.01 29.37
C GLN A 94 21.48 8.34 28.07
N ALA A 95 20.60 8.03 27.11
CA ALA A 95 21.01 7.39 25.87
C ALA A 95 21.51 8.45 24.87
N CYS A 96 22.80 8.42 24.54
CA CYS A 96 23.38 9.20 23.44
C CYS A 96 23.45 8.33 22.19
N TYR A 97 22.62 8.61 21.19
CA TYR A 97 22.69 7.98 19.87
C TYR A 97 23.42 8.92 18.91
N THR A 98 24.66 8.59 18.54
CA THR A 98 25.39 9.26 17.45
C THR A 98 25.29 8.41 16.18
N SER A 99 24.09 8.30 15.60
CA SER A 99 23.93 7.71 14.27
C SER A 99 23.87 8.80 13.19
N ARG A 100 24.53 8.54 12.05
CA ARG A 100 24.42 9.37 10.84
C ARG A 100 23.11 9.04 10.10
N LYS A 101 22.54 10.07 9.46
CA LYS A 101 21.26 10.00 8.74
C LYS A 101 21.38 9.01 7.56
N LEU A 102 20.49 8.03 7.48
CA LEU A 102 20.54 6.93 6.50
C LEU A 102 20.25 7.35 5.04
N THR A 103 19.96 8.63 4.80
CA THR A 103 19.61 9.17 3.47
C THR A 103 20.81 9.23 2.52
N GLU A 104 22.05 9.06 3.00
CA GLU A 104 23.26 9.07 2.16
C GLU A 104 23.51 7.74 1.43
N ILE A 105 22.93 6.62 1.89
CA ILE A 105 23.26 5.29 1.33
C ILE A 105 22.55 5.03 -0.01
N TYR A 106 21.38 5.64 -0.24
CA TYR A 106 20.55 5.35 -1.42
C TYR A 106 20.96 6.10 -2.71
N PHE A 107 21.89 7.05 -2.63
CA PHE A 107 22.35 7.84 -3.77
C PHE A 107 23.67 7.36 -4.39
N GLN A 108 24.30 6.32 -3.85
CA GLN A 108 25.60 5.84 -4.33
C GLN A 108 25.54 4.66 -5.30
N GLU A 109 24.42 3.93 -5.41
CA GLU A 109 24.31 2.80 -6.34
C GLU A 109 24.06 3.20 -7.81
N GLU A 110 23.66 4.45 -8.09
CA GLU A 110 23.35 4.89 -9.47
C GLU A 110 24.48 5.63 -10.21
N SER A 111 25.68 5.85 -9.64
CA SER A 111 26.66 6.76 -10.30
C SER A 111 28.03 6.23 -10.73
N GLN A 112 28.54 5.08 -10.29
CA GLN A 112 29.79 4.48 -10.83
C GLN A 112 29.71 2.96 -10.66
N ASP A 113 29.76 2.11 -11.69
CA ASP A 113 30.97 1.84 -12.47
C ASP A 113 30.63 1.03 -13.75
N PHE A 114 30.58 1.68 -14.91
CA PHE A 114 30.84 1.05 -16.20
C PHE A 114 32.27 1.48 -16.58
N ASP A 115 33.26 0.61 -16.36
CA ASP A 115 34.40 0.35 -17.26
C ASP A 115 35.58 -0.31 -16.53
N SER A 116 35.79 -1.61 -16.77
CA SER A 116 37.08 -2.16 -17.25
C SER A 116 36.97 -3.69 -17.36
N MET A 117 36.85 -4.22 -18.57
CA MET A 117 37.96 -4.64 -19.44
C MET A 117 38.46 -6.05 -19.08
N ILE A 118 37.90 -7.04 -19.78
CA ILE A 118 38.54 -8.33 -20.01
C ILE A 118 39.90 -8.05 -20.68
N ILE A 119 40.97 -8.50 -20.04
CA ILE A 119 42.28 -8.69 -20.66
C ILE A 119 42.68 -10.13 -20.34
N ASP A 120 42.60 -10.96 -21.39
CA ASP A 120 43.12 -12.31 -21.64
C ASP A 120 43.06 -13.39 -20.53
#